data_AF-A0A8J7EBK1-F1
#
_entry.id   AF-A0A8J7EBK1-F1
#
_cell.length_a   1.000
_cell.length_b   1.000
_cell.length_c   1.000
_cell.angle_alpha   90.00
_cell.angle_beta   90.00
_cell.angle_gamma   90.00
#
_symmetry.space_group_name_H-M   'P 1'
#
loop_
_entity.id
_entity.type
_entity.pdbx_description
1 polymer ?
#
loop_
_entity_poly.entity_id
_entity_poly.type
_entity_poly.pdbx_seq_one_letter_code
_entity_poly.pdbx_strand_id
1 'polypeptide(L)'
;MGSRAHKCLVEMQACQWVNQQLGRAMDIYGIVTNGEGWKFYRLALNGEVSESLLFGIGDMPMLLGLLRLFFGLCHDNLRPSS
;
A
#
# COMPACT_ATOMS: atom_id res chain seq x y z
N MET A 1 3.21 16.23 -10.84
CA MET A 1 3.33 14.82 -10.40
C MET A 1 2.58 14.49 -9.09
N GLY A 2 1.66 15.32 -8.57
CA GLY A 2 1.05 15.13 -7.23
C GLY A 2 -0.32 14.45 -7.16
N SER A 3 -1.04 14.23 -8.27
CA SER A 3 -2.46 13.81 -8.19
C SER A 3 -2.67 12.34 -7.83
N ARG A 4 -1.79 11.42 -8.24
CA ARG A 4 -1.98 9.97 -8.02
C ARG A 4 -1.64 9.51 -6.59
N ALA A 5 -0.57 10.05 -6.01
CA ALA A 5 -0.19 9.78 -4.62
C ALA A 5 -1.29 10.27 -3.65
N HIS A 6 -1.80 11.48 -3.88
CA HIS A 6 -2.87 12.03 -3.06
C HIS A 6 -4.14 11.18 -3.13
N LYS A 7 -4.59 10.78 -4.33
CA LYS A 7 -5.76 9.90 -4.49
C LYS A 7 -5.56 8.55 -3.78
N CYS A 8 -4.39 7.94 -3.93
CA CYS A 8 -4.06 6.70 -3.24
C CYS A 8 -4.17 6.84 -1.72
N LEU A 9 -3.59 7.89 -1.14
CA LEU A 9 -3.65 8.10 0.32
C LEU A 9 -5.08 8.34 0.82
N VAL A 10 -5.90 9.09 0.07
CA VAL A 10 -7.31 9.30 0.40
C VAL A 10 -8.09 7.98 0.37
N GLU A 11 -7.89 7.16 -0.66
CA GLU A 11 -8.50 5.83 -0.76
C GLU A 11 -8.05 4.90 0.36
N MET A 12 -6.76 4.95 0.74
CA MET A 12 -6.23 4.18 1.86
C MET A 12 -6.89 4.59 3.19
N GLN A 13 -7.04 5.90 3.44
CA GLN A 13 -7.70 6.41 4.64
C GLN A 13 -9.18 5.99 4.69
N ALA A 14 -9.88 6.08 3.56
CA ALA A 14 -11.27 5.65 3.47
C ALA A 14 -11.41 4.15 3.73
N CYS A 15 -10.51 3.33 3.18
CA CYS A 15 -10.48 1.89 3.43
C CYS A 15 -10.23 1.57 4.90
N GLN A 16 -9.27 2.26 5.55
CA GLN A 16 -8.99 2.11 6.98
C GLN A 16 -10.24 2.43 7.81
N TRP A 17 -10.90 3.55 7.51
CA TRP A 17 -12.10 3.98 8.20
C TRP A 17 -13.22 2.95 8.07
N VAL A 18 -13.51 2.45 6.86
CA VAL A 18 -14.52 1.40 6.66
C VAL A 18 -14.17 0.12 7.42
N ASN A 19 -12.90 -0.30 7.39
CA ASN A 19 -12.46 -1.50 8.11
C ASN A 19 -12.63 -1.36 9.62
N GLN A 20 -12.32 -0.19 10.19
CA GLN A 20 -12.56 0.11 11.60
C GLN A 20 -14.05 0.00 11.96
N GLN A 21 -14.96 0.48 11.11
CA GLN A 21 -16.40 0.35 11.33
C GLN A 21 -16.89 -1.12 11.29
N LEU A 22 -16.16 -1.99 10.59
CA LEU A 22 -16.40 -3.43 10.58
C LEU A 22 -15.70 -4.19 11.71
N GLY A 23 -15.11 -3.47 12.68
CA GLY A 23 -14.35 -4.06 13.79
C GLY A 23 -13.01 -4.66 13.38
N ARG A 24 -12.49 -4.30 12.20
CA ARG A 24 -11.23 -4.82 11.67
C ARG A 24 -10.14 -3.77 11.76
N ALA A 25 -9.27 -3.93 12.76
CA ALA A 25 -8.09 -3.13 12.93
C ALA A 25 -6.94 -3.74 12.10
N MET A 26 -6.62 -3.13 10.96
CA MET A 26 -5.51 -3.56 10.12
C MET A 26 -4.80 -2.38 9.46
N ASP A 27 -3.56 -2.59 9.05
CA ASP A 27 -2.84 -1.63 8.23
C ASP A 27 -3.43 -1.60 6.82
N ILE A 28 -3.30 -0.48 6.11
CA ILE A 28 -3.69 -0.38 4.70
C ILE A 28 -2.45 -0.19 3.84
N TYR A 29 -2.38 -0.92 2.74
CA TYR A 29 -1.26 -0.88 1.82
C TYR A 29 -1.72 -0.28 0.48
N GLY A 30 -0.94 0.64 -0.09
CA GLY A 30 -1.22 1.27 -1.38
C GLY A 30 -0.02 1.27 -2.31
N ILE A 31 -0.27 1.28 -3.63
CA ILE A 31 0.76 1.33 -4.66
C ILE A 31 0.39 2.37 -5.69
N VAL A 32 1.37 3.20 -6.09
CA VAL A 32 1.21 4.17 -7.17
C VAL A 32 2.27 3.95 -8.24
N THR A 33 1.85 3.96 -9.50
CA THR A 33 2.76 3.97 -10.64
C THR A 33 2.41 5.10 -11.61
N ASN A 34 3.44 5.61 -12.29
CA ASN A 34 3.31 6.52 -13.44
C ASN A 34 3.67 5.86 -14.77
N GLY A 35 3.99 4.57 -14.79
CA GLY A 35 4.52 3.88 -15.97
C GLY A 35 6.03 4.01 -16.17
N GLU A 36 6.75 4.74 -15.31
CA GLU A 36 8.22 4.80 -15.29
C GLU A 36 8.79 4.22 -13.99
N GLY A 37 8.03 4.31 -12.90
CA GLY A 37 8.37 3.72 -11.63
C GLY A 37 7.17 3.50 -10.72
N TRP A 38 7.45 2.88 -9.59
CA TRP A 38 6.49 2.38 -8.61
C TRP A 38 6.87 2.88 -7.23
N LYS A 39 5.87 3.31 -6.47
CA LYS A 39 6.01 3.74 -5.08
C LYS A 39 4.98 3.02 -4.22
N PHE A 40 5.44 2.50 -3.10
CA PHE A 40 4.65 1.70 -2.18
C PHE A 40 4.40 2.49 -0.90
N TYR A 41 3.21 2.34 -0.34
CA TYR A 41 2.75 3.03 0.85
C TYR A 41 2.17 2.04 1.87
N ARG A 42 2.38 2.35 3.15
CA ARG A 42 1.69 1.73 4.29
C ARG A 42 1.06 2.83 5.12
N LEU A 43 -0.24 2.73 5.37
CA LEU A 43 -0.97 3.48 6.37
C LEU A 43 -1.15 2.55 7.57
N ALA A 44 -0.35 2.78 8.60
CA ALA A 44 -0.41 2.02 9.83
C ALA A 44 -1.72 2.31 10.59
N LEU A 45 -2.10 1.38 11.45
CA LEU A 45 -3.26 1.47 12.34
C LEU A 45 -3.35 2.76 13.16
N ASN A 46 -2.20 3.31 13.56
CA ASN A 46 -2.10 4.58 14.30
C ASN A 46 -2.26 5.82 13.41
N GLY A 47 -2.50 5.65 12.10
CA GLY A 47 -2.61 6.71 11.11
C GLY A 47 -1.29 7.17 10.50
N GLU A 48 -0.16 6.56 10.88
CA GLU A 48 1.15 6.92 10.34
C GLU A 48 1.31 6.41 8.90
N VAL A 49 1.79 7.27 8.01
CA VAL A 49 2.06 6.92 6.61
C VAL A 49 3.56 6.74 6.42
N SER A 50 3.95 5.58 5.92
CA SER A 50 5.30 5.30 5.44
C SER A 50 5.29 5.07 3.93
N GLU A 51 6.36 5.48 3.26
CA GLU A 51 6.51 5.34 1.82
C GLU A 51 7.89 4.77 1.44
N SER A 52 7.95 4.05 0.32
CA SER A 52 9.20 3.58 -0.25
C SER A 52 9.89 4.65 -1.11
N LEU A 53 11.14 4.39 -1.48
CA LEU A 53 11.76 5.04 -2.63
C LEU A 53 11.01 4.68 -3.93
N LEU A 54 11.25 5.44 -4.99
CA LEU A 54 10.72 5.14 -6.32
C LEU A 54 11.53 4.01 -6.96
N PHE A 55 10.86 2.90 -7.30
CA PHE A 55 11.45 1.78 -8.02
C PHE A 55 11.17 1.90 -9.51
N GLY A 56 12.21 2.12 -10.31
CA GLY A 56 12.09 2.24 -11.76
C GLY A 56 11.89 0.90 -12.48
N ILE A 57 11.38 0.95 -13.70
CA ILE A 57 11.16 -0.23 -14.56
C ILE A 57 12.46 -0.85 -15.08
N GLY A 58 13.60 -0.14 -14.97
CA GLY A 58 14.90 -0.63 -15.42
C GLY A 58 15.39 -1.92 -14.73
N ASP A 59 14.81 -2.27 -13.58
CA ASP A 59 15.11 -3.52 -12.85
C ASP A 59 13.82 -4.32 -12.62
N MET A 60 13.35 -4.97 -13.68
CA MET A 60 12.12 -5.77 -13.67
C MET A 60 12.14 -6.94 -12.66
N PRO A 61 13.22 -7.73 -12.52
CA PRO A 61 13.27 -8.77 -11.49
C PRO A 61 13.04 -8.23 -10.07
N MET A 62 13.69 -7.11 -9.72
CA MET A 62 13.49 -6.46 -8.43
C MET A 62 12.05 -5.98 -8.26
N LEU A 63 11.51 -5.29 -9.27
CA LEU A 63 10.13 -4.79 -9.23
C LEU A 63 9.11 -5.92 -9.04
N LEU A 64 9.27 -7.03 -9.75
CA LEU A 64 8.39 -8.19 -9.60
C LEU A 64 8.54 -8.85 -8.23
N GLY A 65 9.75 -8.88 -7.67
CA GLY A 65 9.99 -9.34 -6.30
C GLY A 65 9.27 -8.47 -5.27
N LEU A 66 9.36 -7.15 -5.39
CA LEU A 66 8.67 -6.20 -4.53
C LEU A 66 7.15 -6.33 -4.62
N LEU A 67 6.61 -6.48 -5.84
CA LEU A 67 5.17 -6.69 -6.04
C LEU A 67 4.69 -7.97 -5.35
N ARG A 68 5.45 -9.07 -5.48
CA ARG A 68 5.13 -10.34 -4.80
C ARG A 68 5.15 -10.20 -3.29
N LEU A 69 6.18 -9.56 -2.74
CA LEU A 69 6.30 -9.29 -1.31
C LEU A 69 5.11 -8.44 -0.82
N PHE A 70 4.80 -7.37 -1.54
CA PHE A 70 3.74 -6.45 -1.20
C PHE A 70 2.35 -7.12 -1.20
N PHE A 71 2.05 -7.93 -2.22
CA PHE A 71 0.81 -8.72 -2.22
C PHE A 71 0.77 -9.77 -1.11
N GLY A 72 1.93 -10.32 -0.71
CA GLY A 72 2.04 -11.16 0.48
C GLY A 72 1.61 -10.43 1.75
N LEU A 73 2.09 -9.20 1.96
CA LEU A 73 1.68 -8.36 3.09
C LEU A 73 0.17 -8.10 3.09
N CYS A 74 -0.40 -7.76 1.93
CA CYS A 74 -1.85 -7.57 1.81
C CYS A 74 -2.63 -8.84 2.16
N HIS A 75 -2.18 -10.00 1.67
CA HIS A 75 -2.82 -11.28 1.91
C HIS A 75 -2.78 -11.66 3.40
N ASP A 76 -1.63 -11.51 4.05
CA ASP A 76 -1.47 -11.80 5.47
C ASP A 76 -2.33 -10.88 6.34
N ASN A 77 -2.43 -9.62 5.96
CA ASN A 77 -3.23 -8.62 6.66
C ASN A 77 -4.76 -8.86 6.56
N LEU A 78 -5.20 -9.66 5.59
CA LEU A 78 -6.61 -10.09 5.45
C LEU A 78 -6.92 -11.36 6.25
N ARG A 79 -5.92 -12.05 6.78
CA ARG A 79 -6.14 -13.26 7.58
C ARG A 79 -6.75 -12.88 8.94
N PRO A 80 -7.81 -13.57 9.39
CA PRO A 80 -8.33 -13.39 10.74
C PRO A 80 -7.23 -13.72 11.77
N SER A 81 -7.02 -12.85 12.75
CA SER A 81 -6.29 -13.22 13.97
C SER A 81 -7.15 -14.24 14.73
N SER A 82 -6.75 -15.51 14.64
CA SER A 82 -7.29 -16.64 15.41
C SER A 82 -7.03 -16.49 16.90
#